data_AF-A0A652YZR3-F1
#
_entry.id   AF-A0A652YZR3-F1
#
_cell.length_a   1.000
_cell.length_b   1.000
_cell.length_c   1.000
_cell.angle_alpha   90.00
_cell.angle_beta   90.00
_cell.angle_gamma   90.00
#
_symmetry.space_group_name_H-M   'P 1'
#
loop_
_entity.id
_entity.type
_entity.pdbx_description
1 polymer ?
#
loop_
_entity_poly.entity_id
_entity_poly.type
_entity_poly.pdbx_seq_one_letter_code
_entity_poly.pdbx_strand_id
1 'polypeptide(L)'
;MTTIGQSDIADTKIRVSKKIEEQQKIADCLTSIADRLTLETQKLDTLKAHKKGLMQQLFPTEGETLPKLRFPEYTGDWFHDVLSHHIKLISGMHLAPDEYDNSEAEDKIPYFTGPSDFTNNMSEVFKWTSRNNKNFAVRGDTLLTVKGSGVGQLMFLELDEVAMGRQLMAVSATPDTGKFIFYCLAMRKQYFEALGSGNMIPGIARTDILSTKISFPKSNKEQKKIADCLSSIDEAIAAQSKAIELLKLHKKGLMQQLFPSVEEVRE
;
A
#
# COMPACT_ATOMS: atom_id res chain seq x y z
N MET A 1 -32.10 -11.10 -2.80
CA MET A 1 -31.81 -9.76 -2.24
C MET A 1 -32.90 -9.47 -1.24
N THR A 2 -32.57 -9.36 0.04
CA THR A 2 -33.51 -8.96 1.07
C THR A 2 -33.50 -7.43 1.11
N THR A 3 -34.63 -6.80 0.81
CA THR A 3 -34.81 -5.34 0.88
C THR A 3 -35.55 -4.98 2.16
N ILE A 4 -35.13 -3.90 2.82
CA ILE A 4 -35.81 -3.34 3.99
C ILE A 4 -36.85 -2.34 3.48
N GLY A 5 -38.13 -2.56 3.81
CA GLY A 5 -39.25 -1.71 3.43
C GLY A 5 -39.44 -0.51 4.38
N GLN A 6 -40.28 0.44 3.97
CA GLN A 6 -40.59 1.62 4.78
C GLN A 6 -41.25 1.27 6.11
N SER A 7 -42.13 0.26 6.12
CA SER A 7 -42.76 -0.28 7.34
C SER A 7 -41.72 -0.83 8.31
N ASP A 8 -40.72 -1.56 7.81
CA ASP A 8 -39.69 -2.16 8.64
C ASP A 8 -38.86 -1.10 9.39
N ILE A 9 -38.62 0.05 8.75
CA ILE A 9 -37.94 1.20 9.38
C ILE A 9 -38.86 1.90 10.39
N ALA A 10 -40.12 2.14 10.02
CA ALA A 10 -41.09 2.83 10.88
C ALA A 10 -41.37 2.05 12.17
N ASP A 11 -41.38 0.72 12.09
CA ASP A 11 -41.63 -0.18 13.22
C ASP A 11 -40.38 -0.45 14.07
N THR A 12 -39.23 0.13 13.70
CA THR A 12 -37.98 -0.04 14.47
C THR A 12 -38.10 0.66 15.83
N LYS A 13 -38.09 -0.14 16.89
CA LYS A 13 -38.04 0.37 18.26
C LYS A 13 -36.68 1.01 18.52
N ILE A 14 -36.69 2.27 18.97
CA ILE A 14 -35.51 2.99 19.42
C ILE A 14 -35.68 3.42 20.87
N ARG A 15 -34.62 3.33 21.68
CA ARG A 15 -34.58 3.94 23.00
C ARG A 15 -33.94 5.31 22.88
N VAL A 16 -34.66 6.32 23.33
CA VAL A 16 -34.22 7.73 23.31
C VAL A 16 -34.35 8.32 24.71
N SER A 17 -33.34 9.11 25.14
CA SER A 17 -33.47 9.87 26.38
C SER A 17 -34.61 10.87 26.27
N LYS A 18 -35.41 11.02 27.33
CA LYS A 18 -36.46 12.06 27.38
C LYS A 18 -35.89 13.47 27.54
N LYS A 19 -34.59 13.61 27.85
CA LYS A 19 -33.91 14.89 28.01
C LYS A 19 -33.31 15.33 26.68
N ILE A 20 -33.89 16.36 26.06
CA ILE A 20 -33.35 16.90 24.80
C ILE A 20 -31.90 17.37 24.95
N GLU A 21 -31.53 17.95 26.09
CA GLU A 21 -30.15 18.36 26.37
C GLU A 21 -29.15 17.19 26.28
N GLU A 22 -29.56 15.99 26.69
CA GLU A 22 -28.72 14.80 26.61
C GLU A 22 -28.58 14.32 25.16
N GLN A 23 -29.69 14.30 24.42
CA GLN A 23 -29.67 13.99 22.99
C GLN A 23 -28.73 14.94 22.23
N GLN A 24 -28.81 16.25 22.53
CA GLN A 24 -27.95 17.25 21.91
C GLN A 24 -26.48 17.04 22.26
N LYS A 25 -26.14 16.77 23.53
CA LYS A 25 -24.75 16.49 23.93
C LYS A 25 -24.17 15.26 23.24
N ILE A 26 -24.96 14.19 23.09
CA ILE A 26 -24.56 12.98 22.36
C ILE A 26 -24.34 13.33 20.88
N ALA A 27 -25.27 14.07 20.27
CA ALA A 27 -25.17 14.50 18.88
C ALA A 27 -23.93 15.37 18.64
N ASP A 28 -23.67 16.37 19.50
CA ASP A 28 -22.52 17.26 19.41
C ASP A 28 -21.20 16.50 19.53
N CYS A 29 -21.11 15.57 20.49
CA CYS A 29 -19.93 14.72 20.69
C CYS A 29 -19.62 13.87 19.45
N LEU A 30 -20.62 13.16 18.92
CA LEU A 30 -20.45 12.30 17.75
C LEU A 30 -20.18 13.10 16.47
N THR A 31 -20.77 14.30 16.35
CA THR A 31 -20.53 15.23 15.25
C THR A 31 -19.09 15.75 15.28
N SER A 32 -18.60 16.18 16.45
CA SER A 32 -17.20 16.63 16.61
C SER A 32 -16.18 15.57 16.17
N ILE A 33 -16.43 14.30 16.46
CA ILE A 33 -15.57 13.19 16.01
C ILE A 33 -15.70 12.96 14.50
N ALA A 34 -16.90 13.10 13.93
CA ALA A 34 -17.12 12.99 12.48
C ALA A 34 -16.42 14.13 11.71
N ASP A 35 -16.45 15.34 12.24
CA ASP A 35 -15.76 16.50 11.68
C ASP A 35 -14.24 16.29 11.71
N ARG A 36 -13.71 15.82 12.85
CA ARG A 36 -12.31 15.46 12.95
C ARG A 36 -11.92 14.36 11.97
N LEU A 37 -12.73 13.31 11.82
CA LEU A 37 -12.48 12.24 10.84
C LEU A 37 -12.39 12.81 9.42
N THR A 38 -13.26 13.76 9.08
CA THR A 38 -13.25 14.45 7.79
C THR A 38 -11.94 15.22 7.58
N LEU A 39 -11.51 16.01 8.57
CA LEU A 39 -10.26 16.76 8.50
C LEU A 39 -9.03 15.85 8.39
N GLU A 40 -8.97 14.77 9.17
CA GLU A 40 -7.86 13.81 9.13
C GLU A 40 -7.80 13.07 7.78
N THR A 41 -8.96 12.80 7.16
CA THR A 41 -9.05 12.22 5.80
C THR A 41 -8.56 13.20 4.74
N GLN A 42 -8.98 14.47 4.82
CA GLN A 42 -8.49 15.53 3.92
C GLN A 42 -6.97 15.73 4.03
N LYS A 43 -6.43 15.65 5.26
CA LYS A 43 -4.98 15.69 5.50
C LYS A 43 -4.27 14.51 4.84
N LEU A 44 -4.83 13.30 4.93
CA LEU A 44 -4.29 12.11 4.25
C LEU A 44 -4.26 12.32 2.73
N ASP A 45 -5.33 12.85 2.14
CA ASP A 45 -5.40 13.10 0.70
C ASP A 45 -4.41 14.18 0.26
N THR A 46 -4.23 15.21 1.09
CA THR A 46 -3.22 16.25 0.89
C THR A 46 -1.80 15.68 0.90
N LEU A 47 -1.49 14.78 1.85
CA LEU A 47 -0.18 14.09 1.90
C LEU A 47 0.06 13.24 0.65
N LYS A 48 -0.95 12.49 0.19
CA LYS A 48 -0.87 11.68 -1.05
C LYS A 48 -0.65 12.56 -2.28
N ALA A 49 -1.37 13.67 -2.39
CA ALA A 49 -1.22 14.64 -3.46
C ALA A 49 0.17 15.29 -3.44
N HIS A 50 0.65 15.68 -2.26
CA HIS A 50 1.98 16.25 -2.08
C HIS A 50 3.07 15.25 -2.48
N LYS A 51 2.99 13.98 -2.04
CA LYS A 51 3.91 12.92 -2.47
C LYS A 51 3.94 12.81 -3.99
N LYS A 52 2.77 12.71 -4.63
CA LYS A 52 2.67 12.58 -6.09
C LYS A 52 3.33 13.77 -6.80
N GLY A 53 3.03 14.99 -6.36
CA GLY A 53 3.63 16.20 -6.91
C GLY A 53 5.15 16.24 -6.72
N LEU A 54 5.63 15.84 -5.54
CA LEU A 54 7.05 15.81 -5.24
C LEU A 54 7.78 14.76 -6.10
N MET A 55 7.20 13.57 -6.26
CA MET A 55 7.75 12.54 -7.16
C MET A 55 7.86 13.04 -8.61
N GLN A 56 6.86 13.77 -9.12
CA GLN A 56 6.90 14.36 -10.46
C GLN A 56 7.96 15.46 -10.62
N GLN A 57 8.40 16.08 -9.52
CA GLN A 57 9.43 17.12 -9.55
C GLN A 57 10.84 16.58 -9.30
N LEU A 58 10.98 15.57 -8.42
CA LEU A 58 12.25 14.96 -8.03
C LEU A 58 12.78 13.91 -9.03
N PHE A 59 11.94 13.47 -9.97
CA PHE A 59 12.35 12.61 -11.07
C PHE A 59 12.19 13.36 -12.41
N PRO A 60 13.10 13.16 -13.37
CA PRO A 60 12.97 13.73 -14.71
C PRO A 60 11.67 13.27 -15.37
N THR A 61 10.98 14.19 -16.03
CA THR A 61 9.85 13.81 -16.90
C THR A 61 10.35 13.14 -18.17
N GLU A 62 9.47 12.46 -18.90
CA GLU A 62 9.85 11.81 -20.16
C GLU A 62 10.46 12.81 -21.15
N GLY A 63 11.67 12.50 -21.64
CA GLY A 63 12.43 13.38 -22.52
C GLY A 63 13.34 14.40 -21.81
N GLU A 64 13.18 14.61 -20.50
CA GLU A 64 14.09 15.43 -19.70
C GLU A 64 15.22 14.58 -19.12
N THR A 65 16.40 15.19 -18.98
CA THR A 65 17.58 14.54 -18.40
C THR A 65 17.81 14.91 -16.94
N LEU A 66 17.10 15.89 -16.40
CA LEU A 66 17.24 16.39 -15.04
C LEU A 66 15.87 16.59 -14.40
N PRO A 67 15.75 16.41 -13.07
CA PRO A 67 14.52 16.72 -12.35
C PRO A 67 14.31 18.24 -12.25
N LYS A 68 13.04 18.66 -12.17
CA LYS A 68 12.67 20.07 -11.99
C LYS A 68 13.03 20.60 -10.61
N LEU A 69 12.95 19.73 -9.60
CA LEU A 69 13.40 19.99 -8.24
C LEU A 69 14.57 19.07 -7.92
N ARG A 70 15.65 19.66 -7.42
CA ARG A 70 16.84 18.95 -6.99
C ARG A 70 17.34 19.53 -5.68
N PHE A 71 17.90 18.69 -4.82
CA PHE A 71 18.56 19.20 -3.62
C PHE A 71 19.79 20.02 -4.03
N PRO A 72 19.96 21.24 -3.47
CA PRO A 72 20.95 22.21 -3.96
C PRO A 72 22.40 21.76 -3.81
N GLU A 73 22.68 20.82 -2.92
CA GLU A 73 24.01 20.23 -2.73
C GLU A 73 24.44 19.26 -3.85
N TYR A 74 23.54 18.88 -4.76
CA TYR A 74 23.87 18.00 -5.89
C TYR A 74 23.80 18.72 -7.24
N THR A 75 24.81 18.45 -8.07
CA THR A 75 24.97 19.03 -9.41
C THR A 75 25.40 17.96 -10.42
N GLY A 76 25.57 18.34 -11.69
CA GLY A 76 25.97 17.43 -12.77
C GLY A 76 24.81 16.62 -13.36
N ASP A 77 25.11 15.80 -14.36
CA ASP A 77 24.08 15.12 -15.13
C ASP A 77 23.53 13.86 -14.44
N TRP A 78 22.27 13.53 -14.71
CA TRP A 78 21.74 12.19 -14.48
C TRP A 78 21.98 11.32 -15.71
N PHE A 79 22.03 10.01 -15.46
CA PHE A 79 22.34 9.00 -16.46
C PHE A 79 21.07 8.23 -16.80
N HIS A 80 21.01 7.77 -18.05
CA HIS A 80 19.94 6.93 -18.54
C HIS A 80 20.49 5.53 -18.74
N ASP A 81 19.77 4.55 -18.22
CA ASP A 81 20.10 3.15 -18.43
C ASP A 81 18.84 2.30 -18.45
N VAL A 82 18.99 1.05 -18.84
CA VAL A 82 17.94 0.03 -18.74
C VAL A 82 17.95 -0.59 -17.34
N LEU A 83 16.76 -0.83 -16.80
CA LEU A 83 16.59 -1.34 -15.45
C LEU A 83 17.35 -2.67 -15.23
N SER A 84 17.43 -3.52 -16.25
CA SER A 84 18.12 -4.82 -16.21
C SER A 84 19.60 -4.75 -15.78
N HIS A 85 20.29 -3.63 -15.96
CA HIS A 85 21.68 -3.46 -15.51
C HIS A 85 21.79 -3.20 -14.01
N HIS A 86 20.70 -2.84 -13.35
CA HIS A 86 20.68 -2.42 -11.94
C HIS A 86 19.93 -3.38 -11.02
N ILE A 87 19.27 -4.40 -11.58
CA ILE A 87 18.42 -5.32 -10.83
C ILE A 87 18.67 -6.79 -11.18
N LYS A 88 18.31 -7.66 -10.24
CA LYS A 88 17.97 -9.06 -10.51
C LYS A 88 16.45 -9.21 -10.38
N LEU A 89 15.83 -9.78 -11.42
CA LEU A 89 14.39 -10.02 -11.42
C LEU A 89 14.09 -11.49 -11.09
N ILE A 90 13.37 -11.74 -10.01
CA ILE A 90 13.09 -13.07 -9.47
C ILE A 90 11.60 -13.37 -9.65
N SER A 91 11.27 -14.47 -10.33
CA SER A 91 9.87 -14.85 -10.56
C SER A 91 9.33 -15.67 -9.40
N GLY A 92 8.11 -15.37 -8.97
CA GLY A 92 7.35 -16.26 -8.08
C GLY A 92 7.01 -17.60 -8.74
N MET A 93 6.62 -18.56 -7.92
CA MET A 93 6.38 -19.95 -8.30
C MET A 93 4.91 -20.34 -8.06
N HIS A 94 4.46 -21.42 -8.70
CA HIS A 94 3.17 -22.01 -8.32
C HIS A 94 3.40 -22.91 -7.12
N LEU A 95 2.62 -22.70 -6.06
CA LEU A 95 2.47 -23.66 -4.98
C LEU A 95 1.11 -24.34 -5.11
N ALA A 96 1.09 -25.65 -4.92
CA ALA A 96 -0.13 -26.42 -4.77
C ALA A 96 -0.82 -26.10 -3.43
N PRO A 97 -2.15 -26.30 -3.30
CA PRO A 97 -2.90 -25.93 -2.09
C PRO A 97 -2.42 -26.60 -0.79
N ASP A 98 -1.74 -27.75 -0.87
CA ASP A 98 -1.18 -28.50 0.25
C ASP A 98 0.24 -28.04 0.64
N GLU A 99 0.86 -27.15 -0.14
CA GLU A 99 2.20 -26.60 0.13
C GLU A 99 2.16 -25.30 0.95
N TYR A 100 0.98 -24.79 1.31
CA TYR A 100 0.84 -23.61 2.14
C TYR A 100 -0.41 -23.70 3.01
N ASP A 101 -0.38 -22.99 4.13
CA ASP A 101 -1.50 -22.93 5.07
C ASP A 101 -1.53 -21.57 5.79
N ASN A 102 -2.36 -21.49 6.82
CA ASN A 102 -2.61 -20.27 7.59
C ASN A 102 -1.92 -20.28 8.96
N SER A 103 -0.86 -21.07 9.12
CA SER A 103 -0.15 -21.25 10.38
C SER A 103 1.33 -20.87 10.27
N GLU A 104 1.74 -19.95 11.13
CA GLU A 104 3.14 -19.61 11.36
C GLU A 104 3.86 -20.79 12.03
N ALA A 105 5.07 -21.08 11.58
CA ALA A 105 5.96 -22.08 12.17
C ALA A 105 7.42 -21.70 11.91
N GLU A 106 8.34 -22.23 12.72
CA GLU A 106 9.76 -21.87 12.68
C GLU A 106 10.46 -22.18 11.33
N ASP A 107 9.97 -23.19 10.60
CA ASP A 107 10.50 -23.61 9.30
C ASP A 107 9.77 -22.97 8.10
N LYS A 108 8.82 -22.07 8.36
CA LYS A 108 7.98 -21.43 7.35
C LYS A 108 8.32 -19.96 7.18
N ILE A 109 8.02 -19.47 5.98
CA ILE A 109 8.09 -18.05 5.62
C ILE A 109 6.72 -17.59 5.10
N PRO A 110 6.42 -16.27 5.17
CA PRO A 110 5.25 -15.69 4.55
C PRO A 110 5.14 -16.06 3.06
N TYR A 111 3.92 -16.26 2.59
CA TYR A 111 3.63 -16.58 1.20
C TYR A 111 2.63 -15.59 0.59
N PHE A 112 3.10 -14.74 -0.32
CA PHE A 112 2.24 -13.76 -0.99
C PHE A 112 1.86 -14.26 -2.38
N THR A 113 0.55 -14.33 -2.64
CA THR A 113 -0.02 -14.79 -3.92
C THR A 113 -0.45 -13.66 -4.83
N GLY A 114 -0.60 -12.45 -4.28
CA GLY A 114 -1.03 -11.25 -4.98
C GLY A 114 -1.05 -10.04 -4.04
N PRO A 115 -1.48 -8.87 -4.52
CA PRO A 115 -1.44 -7.63 -3.75
C PRO A 115 -2.40 -7.59 -2.56
N SER A 116 -3.36 -8.53 -2.46
CA SER A 116 -4.19 -8.69 -1.27
C SER A 116 -3.42 -9.23 -0.07
N ASP A 117 -2.28 -9.89 -0.30
CA ASP A 117 -1.44 -10.45 0.77
C ASP A 117 -0.30 -9.47 1.18
N PHE A 118 -0.17 -8.34 0.49
CA PHE A 118 0.90 -7.37 0.73
C PHE A 118 0.78 -6.75 2.12
N THR A 119 1.75 -7.05 2.99
CA THR A 119 1.95 -6.38 4.28
C THR A 119 3.43 -6.40 4.67
N ASN A 120 3.86 -5.39 5.44
CA ASN A 120 5.15 -5.37 6.13
C ASN A 120 4.98 -5.61 7.65
N ASN A 121 3.78 -6.01 8.09
CA ASN A 121 3.50 -6.37 9.47
C ASN A 121 3.36 -7.89 9.57
N MET A 122 4.28 -8.54 10.27
CA MET A 122 4.24 -9.99 10.46
C MET A 122 2.93 -10.49 11.09
N SER A 123 2.30 -9.71 11.97
CA SER A 123 1.04 -10.12 12.59
C SER A 123 -0.16 -10.13 11.62
N GLU A 124 -0.01 -9.56 10.43
CA GLU A 124 -1.05 -9.50 9.39
C GLU A 124 -0.85 -10.57 8.31
N VAL A 125 0.24 -11.35 8.37
CA VAL A 125 0.52 -12.42 7.41
C VAL A 125 -0.47 -13.55 7.59
N PHE A 126 -1.21 -13.86 6.52
CA PHE A 126 -2.24 -14.88 6.55
C PHE A 126 -1.81 -16.23 5.96
N LYS A 127 -0.80 -16.27 5.09
CA LYS A 127 -0.37 -17.47 4.37
C LYS A 127 1.10 -17.76 4.60
N TRP A 128 1.42 -19.03 4.79
CA TRP A 128 2.74 -19.51 5.16
C TRP A 128 3.10 -20.75 4.36
N THR A 129 4.37 -20.89 4.00
CA THR A 129 4.89 -22.06 3.27
C THR A 129 6.29 -22.40 3.76
N SER A 130 6.72 -23.65 3.58
CA SER A 130 8.08 -24.07 3.91
C SER A 130 9.10 -23.33 3.06
N ARG A 131 10.22 -22.95 3.68
CA ARG A 131 11.31 -22.20 3.01
C ARG A 131 11.98 -22.97 1.87
N ASN A 132 12.02 -24.31 1.95
CA ASN A 132 12.85 -25.14 1.07
C ASN A 132 12.40 -25.12 -0.40
N ASN A 133 13.39 -24.99 -1.30
CA ASN A 133 13.22 -25.06 -2.77
C ASN A 133 12.25 -24.02 -3.37
N LYS A 134 12.06 -22.87 -2.71
CA LYS A 134 11.21 -21.78 -3.21
C LYS A 134 12.03 -20.58 -3.65
N ASN A 135 11.56 -19.86 -4.68
CA ASN A 135 12.01 -18.50 -4.93
C ASN A 135 11.35 -17.57 -3.91
N PHE A 136 12.17 -16.80 -3.19
CA PHE A 136 11.72 -15.81 -2.23
C PHE A 136 12.30 -14.44 -2.56
N ALA A 137 11.54 -13.42 -2.18
CA ALA A 137 12.02 -12.05 -2.07
C ALA A 137 12.64 -11.85 -0.68
N VAL A 138 13.56 -10.90 -0.56
CA VAL A 138 14.17 -10.53 0.71
C VAL A 138 13.95 -9.07 1.05
N ARG A 139 14.18 -8.69 2.31
CA ARG A 139 14.16 -7.29 2.75
C ARG A 139 14.93 -6.39 1.78
N GLY A 140 14.28 -5.32 1.33
CA GLY A 140 14.84 -4.36 0.37
C GLY A 140 14.45 -4.62 -1.08
N ASP A 141 13.89 -5.79 -1.40
CA ASP A 141 13.32 -6.06 -2.71
C ASP A 141 12.01 -5.28 -2.91
N THR A 142 11.66 -5.01 -4.17
CA THR A 142 10.33 -4.53 -4.55
C THR A 142 9.51 -5.66 -5.14
N LEU A 143 8.38 -5.98 -4.52
CA LEU A 143 7.38 -6.88 -5.09
C LEU A 143 6.56 -6.12 -6.13
N LEU A 144 6.44 -6.71 -7.32
CA LEU A 144 5.62 -6.22 -8.43
C LEU A 144 4.60 -7.29 -8.80
N THR A 145 3.32 -6.91 -8.82
CA THR A 145 2.26 -7.76 -9.37
C THR A 145 2.31 -7.70 -10.89
N VAL A 146 2.55 -8.85 -11.51
CA VAL A 146 2.73 -9.00 -12.97
C VAL A 146 1.58 -9.70 -13.66
N LYS A 147 0.61 -10.29 -12.93
CA LYS A 147 -0.59 -10.94 -13.49
C LYS A 147 -1.80 -10.78 -12.58
N GLY A 148 -3.01 -10.72 -13.15
CA GLY A 148 -4.27 -10.68 -12.40
C GLY A 148 -4.86 -9.28 -12.20
N SER A 149 -5.83 -9.13 -11.30
CA SER A 149 -6.58 -7.89 -11.10
C SER A 149 -5.77 -6.74 -10.50
N GLY A 150 -4.57 -7.01 -9.99
CA GLY A 150 -3.70 -6.00 -9.39
C GLY A 150 -2.39 -5.77 -10.14
N VAL A 151 -2.34 -6.05 -11.45
CA VAL A 151 -1.15 -5.79 -12.28
C VAL A 151 -0.65 -4.34 -12.08
N GLY A 152 0.66 -4.18 -11.90
CA GLY A 152 1.30 -2.89 -11.66
C GLY A 152 1.34 -2.45 -10.19
N GLN A 153 0.69 -3.17 -9.27
CA GLN A 153 0.83 -2.89 -7.84
C GLN A 153 2.25 -3.23 -7.34
N LEU A 154 2.79 -2.34 -6.51
CA LEU A 154 4.15 -2.36 -6.00
C LEU A 154 4.14 -2.36 -4.47
N MET A 155 5.07 -3.09 -3.87
CA MET A 155 5.38 -3.04 -2.43
C MET A 155 6.89 -3.08 -2.24
N PHE A 156 7.43 -2.17 -1.43
CA PHE A 156 8.79 -2.29 -0.93
C PHE A 156 8.80 -3.21 0.28
N LEU A 157 9.57 -4.30 0.22
CA LEU A 157 9.54 -5.35 1.22
C LEU A 157 10.42 -4.99 2.41
N GLU A 158 9.83 -5.02 3.61
CA GLU A 158 10.54 -4.80 4.87
C GLU A 158 10.58 -6.06 5.74
N LEU A 159 9.88 -7.12 5.33
CA LEU A 159 10.02 -8.46 5.90
C LEU A 159 11.32 -9.12 5.43
N ASP A 160 11.86 -10.03 6.23
CA ASP A 160 13.17 -10.63 5.95
C ASP A 160 13.15 -11.53 4.72
N GLU A 161 12.15 -12.41 4.62
CA GLU A 161 11.93 -13.30 3.48
C GLU A 161 10.44 -13.47 3.19
N VAL A 162 10.07 -13.54 1.91
CA VAL A 162 8.70 -13.83 1.46
C VAL A 162 8.70 -14.72 0.23
N ALA A 163 8.05 -15.88 0.31
CA ALA A 163 7.76 -16.71 -0.86
C ALA A 163 6.71 -16.01 -1.75
N MET A 164 6.87 -16.13 -3.06
CA MET A 164 6.03 -15.43 -4.03
C MET A 164 5.26 -16.39 -4.93
N GLY A 165 3.96 -16.14 -5.12
CA GLY A 165 3.13 -16.81 -6.11
C GLY A 165 3.44 -16.35 -7.54
N ARG A 166 3.01 -17.12 -8.54
CA ARG A 166 3.21 -16.82 -9.99
C ARG A 166 2.75 -15.43 -10.46
N GLN A 167 1.90 -14.76 -9.70
CA GLN A 167 1.41 -13.42 -10.03
C GLN A 167 2.41 -12.32 -9.65
N LEU A 168 3.48 -12.65 -8.94
CA LEU A 168 4.45 -11.70 -8.40
C LEU A 168 5.84 -11.94 -8.98
N MET A 169 6.60 -10.86 -9.07
CA MET A 169 8.06 -10.89 -9.23
C MET A 169 8.70 -9.98 -8.18
N ALA A 170 9.89 -10.34 -7.71
CA ALA A 170 10.73 -9.45 -6.92
C ALA A 170 11.76 -8.77 -7.82
N VAL A 171 11.81 -7.45 -7.73
CA VAL A 171 12.86 -6.60 -8.28
C VAL A 171 13.88 -6.39 -7.17
N SER A 172 15.00 -7.10 -7.27
CA SER A 172 16.09 -7.05 -6.29
C SER A 172 17.19 -6.12 -6.79
N ALA A 173 17.57 -5.15 -5.98
CA ALA A 173 18.63 -4.19 -6.26
C ALA A 173 19.63 -4.19 -5.10
N THR A 174 20.76 -3.48 -5.25
CA THR A 174 21.72 -3.35 -4.15
C THR A 174 21.10 -2.62 -2.96
N PRO A 175 21.48 -2.93 -1.71
CA PRO A 175 20.88 -2.33 -0.51
C PRO A 175 20.85 -0.79 -0.53
N ASP A 176 21.90 -0.16 -1.06
CA ASP A 176 22.02 1.31 -1.12
C ASP A 176 21.03 1.98 -2.09
N THR A 177 20.53 1.23 -3.09
CA THR A 177 19.72 1.78 -4.19
C THR A 177 18.31 1.19 -4.24
N GLY A 178 18.03 0.12 -3.50
CA GLY A 178 16.74 -0.59 -3.56
C GLY A 178 15.52 0.31 -3.37
N LYS A 179 15.55 1.19 -2.36
CA LYS A 179 14.44 2.13 -2.12
C LYS A 179 14.32 3.20 -3.21
N PHE A 180 15.44 3.63 -3.80
CA PHE A 180 15.41 4.55 -4.94
C PHE A 180 14.81 3.86 -6.18
N ILE A 181 15.22 2.63 -6.48
CA ILE A 181 14.65 1.81 -7.57
C ILE A 181 13.15 1.57 -7.38
N PHE A 182 12.70 1.34 -6.14
CA PHE A 182 11.27 1.29 -5.83
C PHE A 182 10.53 2.56 -6.29
N TYR A 183 11.07 3.74 -6.02
CA TYR A 183 10.46 4.99 -6.47
C TYR A 183 10.55 5.18 -7.99
N CYS A 184 11.63 4.73 -8.65
CA CYS A 184 11.69 4.70 -10.11
C CYS A 184 10.57 3.84 -10.71
N LEU A 185 10.31 2.66 -10.14
CA LEU A 185 9.22 1.77 -10.56
C LEU A 185 7.85 2.41 -10.28
N ALA A 186 7.68 3.05 -9.13
CA ALA A 186 6.45 3.75 -8.77
C ALA A 186 6.13 4.90 -9.74
N MET A 187 7.14 5.60 -10.26
CA MET A 187 6.97 6.60 -11.33
C MET A 187 6.49 5.98 -12.66
N ARG A 188 6.73 4.69 -12.87
CA ARG A 188 6.27 3.93 -14.04
C ARG A 188 4.99 3.11 -13.78
N LYS A 189 4.33 3.29 -12.63
CA LYS A 189 3.13 2.52 -12.26
C LYS A 189 2.05 2.56 -13.34
N GLN A 190 1.71 3.74 -13.86
CA GLN A 190 0.70 3.88 -14.92
C GLN A 190 1.09 3.16 -16.21
N TYR A 191 2.38 3.15 -16.55
CA TYR A 191 2.90 2.40 -17.68
C TYR A 191 2.71 0.89 -17.48
N PHE A 192 3.05 0.37 -16.29
CA PHE A 192 2.84 -1.04 -15.95
C PHE A 192 1.36 -1.44 -15.92
N GLU A 193 0.49 -0.59 -15.39
CA GLU A 193 -0.96 -0.80 -15.40
C GLU A 193 -1.51 -0.82 -16.84
N ALA A 194 -1.02 0.09 -17.70
CA ALA A 194 -1.41 0.16 -19.11
C ALA A 194 -0.96 -1.07 -19.91
N LEU A 195 0.23 -1.61 -19.66
CA LEU A 195 0.69 -2.86 -20.28
C LEU A 195 -0.23 -4.05 -19.96
N GLY A 196 -0.82 -4.06 -18.76
CA GLY A 196 -1.82 -5.05 -18.38
C GLY A 196 -3.19 -4.84 -19.03
N SER A 197 -3.51 -3.61 -19.45
CA SER A 197 -4.83 -3.26 -20.00
C SER A 197 -4.98 -3.72 -21.45
N GLY A 198 -6.09 -4.41 -21.78
CA GLY A 198 -6.43 -4.86 -23.14
C GLY A 198 -6.45 -6.38 -23.35
N ASN A 199 -5.95 -7.17 -22.40
CA ASN A 199 -6.04 -8.63 -22.40
C ASN A 199 -7.18 -9.14 -21.50
N MET A 200 -7.81 -10.27 -21.85
CA MET A 200 -8.79 -10.94 -20.96
C MET A 200 -8.16 -11.34 -19.61
N ILE A 201 -6.83 -11.51 -19.57
CA ILE A 201 -6.01 -11.61 -18.35
C ILE A 201 -4.87 -10.58 -18.46
N PRO A 202 -4.92 -9.48 -17.70
CA PRO A 202 -3.84 -8.51 -17.60
C PRO A 202 -2.51 -9.14 -17.20
N GLY A 203 -1.42 -8.74 -17.85
CA GLY A 203 -0.09 -9.15 -17.43
C GLY A 203 1.04 -8.29 -17.98
N ILE A 204 2.15 -8.26 -17.26
CA ILE A 204 3.40 -7.60 -17.65
C ILE A 204 4.41 -8.68 -18.00
N ALA A 205 5.03 -8.62 -19.17
CA ALA A 205 6.07 -9.55 -19.53
C ALA A 205 7.37 -9.22 -18.80
N ARG A 206 8.19 -10.25 -18.54
CA ARG A 206 9.51 -10.09 -17.93
C ARG A 206 10.38 -9.07 -18.71
N THR A 207 10.29 -9.12 -20.04
CA THR A 207 11.01 -8.23 -20.96
C THR A 207 10.59 -6.77 -20.81
N ASP A 208 9.33 -6.49 -20.49
CA ASP A 208 8.83 -5.13 -20.33
C ASP A 208 9.45 -4.48 -19.09
N ILE A 209 9.59 -5.25 -18.01
CA ILE A 209 10.26 -4.81 -16.77
C ILE A 209 11.75 -4.60 -17.05
N LEU A 210 12.43 -5.59 -17.64
CA LEU A 210 13.88 -5.53 -17.87
C LEU A 210 14.30 -4.42 -18.85
N SER A 211 13.45 -4.10 -19.84
CA SER A 211 13.72 -3.05 -20.82
C SER A 211 13.26 -1.65 -20.37
N THR A 212 12.67 -1.53 -19.18
CA THR A 212 12.22 -0.25 -18.64
C THR A 212 13.41 0.71 -18.53
N LYS A 213 13.28 1.88 -19.18
CA LYS A 213 14.29 2.94 -19.10
C LYS A 213 14.14 3.76 -17.83
N ILE A 214 15.23 3.89 -17.09
CA ILE A 214 15.30 4.70 -15.87
C ILE A 214 16.31 5.82 -16.04
N SER A 215 16.06 6.92 -15.32
CA SER A 215 16.99 8.03 -15.20
C SER A 215 17.37 8.18 -13.73
N PHE A 216 18.66 8.34 -13.44
CA PHE A 216 19.15 8.36 -12.07
C PHE A 216 20.44 9.18 -11.91
N PRO A 217 20.68 9.78 -10.73
CA PRO A 217 21.95 10.43 -10.45
C PRO A 217 23.05 9.39 -10.23
N LYS A 218 24.26 9.65 -10.73
CA LYS A 218 25.43 8.78 -10.47
C LYS A 218 25.78 8.62 -8.99
N SER A 219 25.41 9.61 -8.17
CA SER A 219 25.70 9.63 -6.75
C SER A 219 24.70 8.78 -5.97
N ASN A 220 25.15 7.67 -5.37
CA ASN A 220 24.33 6.90 -4.44
C ASN A 220 23.84 7.74 -3.24
N LYS A 221 24.60 8.77 -2.85
CA LYS A 221 24.17 9.71 -1.80
C LYS A 221 22.94 10.52 -2.22
N GLU A 222 22.89 10.94 -3.48
CA GLU A 222 21.73 11.66 -4.03
C GLU A 222 20.53 10.73 -4.17
N GLN A 223 20.73 9.50 -4.69
CA GLN A 223 19.67 8.48 -4.76
C GLN A 223 19.07 8.20 -3.37
N LYS A 224 19.93 8.00 -2.37
CA LYS A 224 19.50 7.81 -0.99
C LYS A 224 18.76 9.02 -0.44
N LYS A 225 19.25 10.25 -0.67
CA LYS A 225 18.58 11.47 -0.20
C LYS A 225 17.16 11.62 -0.76
N ILE A 226 16.98 11.33 -2.05
CA ILE A 226 15.67 11.31 -2.71
C ILE A 226 14.78 10.23 -2.09
N ALA A 227 15.31 9.01 -1.94
CA ALA A 227 14.57 7.89 -1.36
C ALA A 227 14.15 8.16 0.09
N ASP A 228 15.05 8.69 0.93
CA ASP A 228 14.78 9.03 2.34
C ASP A 228 13.69 10.12 2.44
N CYS A 229 13.75 11.14 1.58
CA CYS A 229 12.75 12.21 1.53
C CYS A 229 11.35 11.66 1.20
N LEU A 230 11.24 10.82 0.18
CA LEU A 230 9.96 10.22 -0.20
C LEU A 230 9.48 9.19 0.82
N SER A 231 10.41 8.47 1.46
CA SER A 231 10.10 7.50 2.52
C SER A 231 9.49 8.18 3.74
N SER A 232 10.00 9.34 4.14
CA SER A 232 9.39 10.09 5.26
C SER A 232 7.95 10.51 4.99
N ILE A 233 7.59 10.75 3.73
CA ILE A 233 6.21 11.08 3.35
C ILE A 233 5.35 9.81 3.36
N ASP A 234 5.90 8.68 2.92
CA ASP A 234 5.23 7.37 3.01
C ASP A 234 4.95 6.97 4.46
N GLU A 235 5.91 7.16 5.36
CA GLU A 235 5.74 6.96 6.80
C GLU A 235 4.65 7.86 7.37
N ALA A 236 4.62 9.14 6.98
CA ALA A 236 3.58 10.07 7.39
C ALA A 236 2.18 9.66 6.88
N ILE A 237 2.08 9.19 5.62
CA ILE A 237 0.84 8.66 5.03
C ILE A 237 0.36 7.41 5.80
N ALA A 238 1.27 6.50 6.12
CA ALA A 238 0.96 5.28 6.85
C ALA A 238 0.47 5.59 8.28
N ALA A 239 1.20 6.46 9.00
CA ALA A 239 0.82 6.90 10.34
C ALA A 239 -0.55 7.61 10.35
N GLN A 240 -0.80 8.50 9.38
CA GLN A 240 -2.07 9.20 9.24
C GLN A 240 -3.22 8.24 8.92
N SER A 241 -3.00 7.25 8.06
CA SER A 241 -4.00 6.22 7.74
C SER A 241 -4.36 5.39 8.97
N LYS A 242 -3.36 4.99 9.76
CA LYS A 242 -3.56 4.27 11.03
C LYS A 242 -4.32 5.11 12.05
N ALA A 243 -4.02 6.40 12.17
CA ALA A 243 -4.73 7.31 13.06
C ALA A 243 -6.22 7.43 12.69
N ILE A 244 -6.55 7.50 11.40
CA ILE A 244 -7.94 7.50 10.91
C ILE A 244 -8.65 6.21 11.30
N GLU A 245 -8.04 5.04 11.11
CA GLU A 245 -8.66 3.76 11.48
C GLU A 245 -8.92 3.65 12.99
N LEU A 246 -7.97 4.09 13.82
CA LEU A 246 -8.16 4.18 15.28
C LEU A 246 -9.30 5.15 15.65
N LEU A 247 -9.42 6.28 14.96
CA LEU A 247 -10.49 7.24 15.20
C LEU A 247 -11.86 6.68 14.79
N LYS A 248 -11.95 5.91 13.69
CA LYS A 248 -13.18 5.18 13.32
C LYS A 248 -13.57 4.16 14.37
N LEU A 249 -12.60 3.40 14.88
CA LEU A 249 -12.83 2.41 15.94
C LEU A 249 -13.31 3.10 17.23
N HIS A 250 -12.67 4.21 17.61
CA HIS A 250 -13.08 4.99 18.77
C HIS A 250 -14.50 5.56 18.61
N LYS A 251 -14.85 6.13 17.44
CA LYS A 251 -16.21 6.58 17.14
C LYS A 251 -17.22 5.45 17.30
N LYS A 252 -16.91 4.27 16.75
CA LYS A 252 -17.77 3.08 16.86
C LYS A 252 -17.94 2.65 18.33
N GLY A 253 -16.87 2.61 19.10
CA GLY A 253 -16.91 2.28 20.53
C GLY A 253 -17.74 3.28 21.34
N LEU A 254 -17.59 4.57 21.08
CA LEU A 254 -18.41 5.61 21.71
C LEU A 254 -19.89 5.46 21.36
N MET A 255 -20.23 5.20 20.09
CA MET A 255 -21.62 4.94 19.71
C MET A 255 -22.20 3.73 20.46
N GLN A 256 -21.41 2.67 20.65
CA GLN A 256 -21.86 1.48 21.40
C GLN A 256 -22.06 1.75 22.90
N GLN A 257 -21.37 2.74 23.48
CA GLN A 257 -21.48 3.09 24.90
C GLN A 257 -22.51 4.18 25.18
N LEU A 258 -22.75 5.08 24.21
CA LEU A 258 -23.68 6.21 24.35
C LEU A 258 -25.13 5.83 24.03
N PHE A 259 -25.35 4.72 23.31
CA PHE A 259 -26.68 4.20 23.02
C PHE A 259 -26.92 2.86 23.74
N PRO A 260 -28.16 2.56 24.15
CA PRO A 260 -28.50 1.28 24.76
C PRO A 260 -28.18 0.11 23.83
N SER A 261 -27.87 -1.05 24.43
CA SER A 261 -27.65 -2.25 23.64
C SER A 261 -28.95 -2.71 22.96
N VAL A 262 -28.85 -3.41 21.82
CA VAL A 262 -30.04 -3.92 21.10
C VAL A 262 -30.86 -4.89 21.98
N GLU A 263 -30.20 -5.57 22.92
CA GLU A 263 -30.81 -6.48 23.89
C GLU A 263 -31.62 -5.71 24.93
N GLU A 264 -31.09 -4.59 25.43
CA GLU A 264 -31.82 -3.70 26.31
C GLU A 264 -33.06 -3.11 25.62
N VAL A 265 -33.01 -2.77 24.33
CA VAL A 265 -34.15 -2.18 23.60
C VAL A 265 -35.35 -3.14 23.43
N ARG A 266 -35.16 -4.46 23.60
CA ARG A 266 -36.21 -5.48 23.41
C ARG A 266 -37.07 -5.73 24.65
N GLU A 267 -36.63 -5.28 25.83
CA GLU A 267 -37.42 -5.21 27.07
C GLU A 267 -38.21 -3.90 27.16
#